data_AF-A0A3D5CIP4-F1
#
_entry.id   AF-A0A3D5CIP4-F1
#
_cell.length_a   1.000
_cell.length_b   1.000
_cell.length_c   1.000
_cell.angle_alpha   90.00
_cell.angle_beta   90.00
_cell.angle_gamma   90.00
#
_symmetry.space_group_name_H-M   'P 1'
#
loop_
_entity.id
_entity.type
_entity.pdbx_description
1 polymer ?
#
loop_
_entity_poly.entity_id
_entity_poly.type
_entity_poly.pdbx_seq_one_letter_code
_entity_poly.pdbx_strand_id
1 'polypeptide(L)'
;MNRVGNVVRMQLVNRQTFIWVPLLVLGGTLAVTLMIWAMLPPEAVKYGGGAQAPMWYFFAVGIMGMTQTFPFSQAMSVTRREFFLGSLLTAGLTSAILTVIFVIGGFIEKATNGWGVNGYFFYLDWIWSSGPVVAAALILFMTMTFFVTGFAIATIYKRFGPTVLTVILVGLGLLL
;
A
#
# COMPACT_ATOMS: atom_id res chain seq x y z
N MET A 1 -11.70 12.14 25.40
CA MET A 1 -11.15 11.04 24.57
C MET A 1 -11.51 11.29 23.11
N ASN A 2 -10.53 11.40 22.21
CA ASN A 2 -10.81 11.66 20.78
C ASN A 2 -11.37 10.39 20.12
N ARG A 3 -12.62 10.46 19.63
CA ARG A 3 -13.34 9.32 19.05
C ARG A 3 -12.65 8.76 17.80
N VAL A 4 -11.98 9.61 17.02
CA VAL A 4 -11.17 9.19 15.87
C VAL A 4 -9.95 8.38 16.32
N GLY A 5 -9.30 8.78 17.42
CA GLY A 5 -8.18 8.05 18.00
C GLY A 5 -8.57 6.65 18.50
N ASN A 6 -9.80 6.47 18.97
CA ASN A 6 -10.31 5.15 19.35
C ASN A 6 -10.47 4.22 18.14
N VAL A 7 -10.87 4.74 16.98
CA VAL A 7 -10.95 3.96 15.73
C VAL A 7 -9.56 3.53 15.27
N VAL A 8 -8.56 4.42 15.33
CA VAL A 8 -7.17 4.07 15.02
C VAL A 8 -6.68 2.94 15.94
N ARG A 9 -6.93 3.05 17.25
CA ARG A 9 -6.60 1.98 18.20
C ARG A 9 -7.30 0.66 17.86
N MET A 10 -8.59 0.72 17.55
CA MET A 10 -9.38 -0.45 17.15
C MET A 10 -8.78 -1.15 15.93
N GLN A 11 -8.40 -0.41 14.89
CA GLN A 11 -7.81 -1.00 13.69
C GLN A 11 -6.43 -1.61 13.97
N LEU A 12 -5.63 -0.92 14.78
CA LEU A 12 -4.30 -1.37 15.20
C LEU A 12 -4.34 -2.47 16.28
N VAL A 13 -5.51 -2.95 16.71
CA VAL A 13 -5.61 -4.22 17.45
C VAL A 13 -5.17 -5.35 16.52
N ASN A 14 -5.64 -5.33 15.26
CA ASN A 14 -5.17 -6.26 14.25
C ASN A 14 -3.90 -5.71 13.55
N ARG A 15 -2.79 -5.71 14.30
CA ARG A 15 -1.47 -5.31 13.77
C ARG A 15 -1.00 -6.19 12.63
N GLN A 16 -1.49 -7.43 12.57
CA GLN A 16 -1.13 -8.36 11.51
C GLN A 16 -1.53 -7.81 10.14
N THR A 17 -2.79 -7.39 10.00
CA THR A 17 -3.30 -6.86 8.72
C THR A 17 -2.60 -5.58 8.29
N PHE A 18 -2.33 -4.64 9.20
CA PHE A 18 -1.88 -3.29 8.85
C PHE A 18 -0.36 -3.10 8.86
N ILE A 19 0.39 -3.94 9.58
CA ILE A 19 1.85 -3.78 9.75
C ILE A 19 2.59 -5.01 9.26
N TRP A 20 2.29 -6.20 9.80
CA TRP A 20 3.11 -7.38 9.53
C TRP A 20 2.97 -7.92 8.12
N VAL A 21 1.74 -8.06 7.62
CA VAL A 21 1.53 -8.63 6.27
C VAL A 21 2.15 -7.76 5.17
N PRO A 22 2.00 -6.42 5.14
CA PRO A 22 2.70 -5.59 4.15
C PRO A 22 4.22 -5.78 4.19
N LEU A 23 4.81 -5.90 5.39
CA LEU A 23 6.26 -6.10 5.54
C LEU A 23 6.70 -7.50 5.10
N LEU A 24 5.90 -8.54 5.39
CA LEU A 24 6.15 -9.90 4.91
C LEU A 24 6.05 -9.98 3.38
N VAL A 25 5.05 -9.31 2.78
CA VAL A 25 4.92 -9.21 1.32
C VAL A 25 6.12 -8.49 0.72
N LEU A 26 6.53 -7.36 1.32
CA LEU A 26 7.71 -6.63 0.88
C LEU A 26 8.99 -7.48 0.97
N GLY A 27 9.23 -8.11 2.12
CA GLY A 27 10.40 -8.96 2.32
C GLY A 27 10.41 -10.18 1.40
N GLY A 28 9.26 -10.83 1.23
CA GLY A 28 9.10 -11.98 0.33
C GLY A 28 9.33 -11.61 -1.13
N THR A 29 8.76 -10.48 -1.60
CA THR A 29 8.94 -10.01 -2.97
C THR A 29 10.37 -9.55 -3.25
N LEU A 30 11.03 -8.92 -2.28
CA LEU A 30 12.45 -8.60 -2.35
C LEU A 30 13.30 -9.87 -2.43
N ALA A 31 13.06 -10.86 -1.56
CA ALA A 31 13.80 -12.13 -1.57
C ALA A 31 13.65 -12.87 -2.91
N VAL A 32 12.43 -12.99 -3.43
CA VAL A 32 12.16 -13.59 -4.74
C VAL A 32 12.85 -12.81 -5.85
N THR A 33 12.82 -11.48 -5.80
CA THR A 33 13.48 -10.65 -6.82
C THR A 33 14.99 -10.83 -6.81
N LEU A 34 15.62 -10.86 -5.63
CA LEU A 34 17.06 -11.10 -5.50
C LEU A 34 17.45 -12.51 -5.99
N MET A 35 16.64 -13.54 -5.70
CA MET A 35 16.85 -14.89 -6.21
C MET A 35 16.81 -14.92 -7.75
N ILE A 36 15.84 -14.24 -8.36
CA ILE A 36 15.74 -14.13 -9.83
C ILE A 36 16.96 -13.39 -10.38
N TRP A 37 17.35 -12.26 -9.79
CA TRP A 37 18.48 -11.47 -10.26
C TRP A 37 19.82 -12.17 -10.15
N ALA A 38 20.00 -13.03 -9.15
CA ALA A 38 21.19 -13.87 -9.01
C ALA A 38 21.34 -14.91 -10.14
N MET A 39 20.26 -15.24 -10.83
CA MET A 39 20.27 -16.14 -12.00
C MET A 39 20.50 -15.40 -13.33
N LEU A 40 20.50 -14.06 -13.32
CA LEU A 40 20.66 -13.22 -14.50
C LEU A 40 22.11 -12.73 -14.65
N PRO A 41 22.55 -12.36 -15.86
CA PRO A 41 23.89 -11.81 -16.09
C PRO A 41 24.20 -10.61 -15.15
N PRO A 42 25.33 -10.61 -14.44
CA PRO A 42 25.63 -9.62 -13.41
C PRO A 42 25.85 -8.21 -13.97
N GLU A 43 26.29 -8.08 -15.22
CA GLU A 43 26.61 -6.81 -15.86
C GLU A 43 25.37 -6.00 -16.25
N ALA A 44 24.25 -6.66 -16.49
CA ALA A 44 23.00 -6.01 -16.85
C ALA A 44 22.39 -5.26 -15.66
N VAL A 45 21.93 -4.04 -15.89
CA VAL A 45 21.10 -3.30 -14.92
C VAL A 45 19.73 -3.97 -14.84
N LYS A 46 19.28 -4.26 -13.62
CA LYS A 46 18.03 -5.00 -13.37
C LYS A 46 17.05 -4.12 -12.61
N TYR A 47 15.84 -4.00 -13.14
CA TYR A 47 14.71 -3.39 -12.46
C TYR A 47 13.58 -4.41 -12.38
N GLY A 48 12.70 -4.25 -11.40
CA GLY A 48 11.55 -5.13 -11.22
C GLY A 48 10.33 -4.39 -10.68
N GLY A 49 9.17 -5.04 -10.77
CA GLY A 49 7.91 -4.53 -10.22
C GLY A 49 7.61 -4.98 -8.79
N GLY A 50 8.49 -5.80 -8.18
CA GLY A 50 8.22 -6.45 -6.89
C GLY A 50 7.93 -5.48 -5.75
N ALA A 51 8.54 -4.29 -5.77
CA ALA A 51 8.31 -3.24 -4.77
C ALA A 51 6.86 -2.72 -4.75
N GLN A 52 6.08 -2.91 -5.81
CA GLN A 52 4.67 -2.49 -5.85
C GLN A 52 3.73 -3.45 -5.09
N ALA A 53 4.18 -4.68 -4.80
CA ALA A 53 3.36 -5.71 -4.16
C ALA A 53 2.71 -5.28 -2.81
N PRO A 54 3.43 -4.66 -1.85
CA PRO A 54 2.79 -4.18 -0.64
C PRO A 54 1.76 -3.06 -0.91
N MET A 55 1.91 -2.26 -1.95
CA MET A 55 0.91 -1.22 -2.30
C MET A 55 -0.41 -1.86 -2.74
N TRP A 56 -0.35 -2.93 -3.54
CA TRP A 56 -1.54 -3.74 -3.87
C TRP A 56 -2.17 -4.40 -2.65
N TYR A 57 -1.36 -4.79 -1.67
CA TYR A 57 -1.91 -5.28 -0.41
C TYR A 57 -2.67 -4.18 0.35
N PHE A 58 -2.23 -2.92 0.30
CA PHE A 58 -3.01 -1.80 0.86
C PHE A 58 -4.38 -1.61 0.19
N PHE A 59 -4.51 -1.92 -1.10
CA PHE A 59 -5.82 -1.99 -1.76
C PHE A 59 -6.72 -3.06 -1.15
N ALA A 60 -6.18 -4.26 -0.90
CA ALA A 60 -6.91 -5.32 -0.21
C ALA A 60 -7.30 -4.91 1.22
N VAL A 61 -6.41 -4.23 1.95
CA VAL A 61 -6.71 -3.68 3.29
C VAL A 61 -7.83 -2.64 3.23
N GLY A 62 -7.85 -1.78 2.21
CA GLY A 62 -8.94 -0.84 1.96
C GLY A 62 -10.29 -1.54 1.81
N ILE A 63 -10.33 -2.63 1.04
CA ILE A 63 -11.52 -3.47 0.90
C ILE A 63 -11.92 -4.08 2.25
N MET A 64 -10.98 -4.73 2.94
CA MET A 64 -11.20 -5.39 4.23
C MET A 64 -11.71 -4.42 5.29
N GLY A 65 -11.28 -3.16 5.27
CA GLY A 65 -11.77 -2.11 6.14
C GLY A 65 -13.29 -1.98 6.05
N MET A 66 -13.85 -1.91 4.84
CA MET A 66 -15.29 -1.79 4.62
C MET A 66 -16.05 -3.12 4.79
N THR A 67 -15.43 -4.25 4.44
CA THR A 67 -16.15 -5.54 4.45
C THR A 67 -16.11 -6.26 5.80
N GLN A 68 -15.09 -6.00 6.63
CA GLN A 68 -14.87 -6.71 7.90
C GLN A 68 -14.87 -5.75 9.10
N THR A 69 -14.05 -4.68 9.04
CA THR A 69 -13.85 -3.79 10.20
C THR A 69 -15.03 -2.83 10.42
N PHE A 70 -15.68 -2.40 9.34
CA PHE A 70 -16.82 -1.48 9.43
C PHE A 70 -18.03 -2.09 10.15
N PRO A 71 -18.53 -3.30 9.83
CA PRO A 71 -19.60 -3.93 10.61
C PRO A 71 -19.28 -4.04 12.11
N PHE A 72 -18.03 -4.36 12.44
CA PHE A 72 -17.56 -4.42 13.83
C PHE A 72 -17.59 -3.05 14.52
N SER A 73 -17.17 -1.98 13.84
CA SER A 73 -17.24 -0.63 14.42
C SER A 73 -18.67 -0.18 14.67
N GLN A 74 -19.61 -0.58 13.80
CA GLN A 74 -21.03 -0.30 14.00
C GLN A 74 -21.60 -1.00 15.24
N ALA A 75 -21.17 -2.24 15.53
CA ALA A 75 -21.55 -2.95 16.75
C ALA A 75 -21.05 -2.25 18.03
N MET A 76 -19.98 -1.48 17.93
CA MET A 76 -19.44 -0.66 19.02
C MET A 76 -19.99 0.78 19.04
N SER A 77 -21.09 1.05 18.33
CA SER A 77 -21.73 2.37 18.25
C SER A 77 -20.84 3.49 17.70
N VAL A 78 -19.85 3.17 16.86
CA VAL A 78 -19.03 4.17 16.16
C VAL A 78 -19.82 4.77 14.99
N THR A 79 -19.70 6.09 14.78
CA THR A 79 -20.35 6.74 13.63
C THR A 79 -19.56 6.50 12.33
N ARG A 80 -20.26 6.57 11.18
CA ARG A 80 -19.62 6.39 9.86
C ARG A 80 -18.50 7.40 9.60
N ARG A 81 -18.66 8.64 10.07
CA ARG A 81 -17.66 9.71 9.90
C ARG A 81 -16.40 9.43 10.72
N GLU A 82 -16.56 9.00 11.98
CA GLU A 82 -15.44 8.63 12.84
C GLU A 82 -14.71 7.41 12.29
N PHE A 83 -15.45 6.40 11.79
CA PHE A 83 -14.86 5.24 11.14
C PHE A 83 -14.04 5.61 9.90
N PHE A 84 -14.60 6.45 9.02
CA PHE A 84 -13.91 6.88 7.80
C PHE A 84 -12.61 7.63 8.10
N LEU A 85 -12.68 8.65 8.97
CA LEU A 85 -11.50 9.44 9.35
C LEU A 85 -10.46 8.59 10.07
N GLY A 86 -10.88 7.69 10.96
CA GLY A 86 -9.97 6.77 11.63
C GLY A 86 -9.30 5.80 10.67
N SER A 87 -10.03 5.29 9.68
CA SER A 87 -9.48 4.40 8.64
C SER A 87 -8.44 5.09 7.77
N LEU A 88 -8.75 6.30 7.31
CA LEU A 88 -7.80 7.10 6.53
C LEU A 88 -6.55 7.45 7.32
N LEU A 89 -6.68 7.79 8.61
CA LEU A 89 -5.53 8.07 9.46
C LEU A 89 -4.68 6.82 9.70
N THR A 90 -5.29 5.67 9.97
CA THR A 90 -4.55 4.40 10.12
C THR A 90 -3.80 4.04 8.84
N ALA A 91 -4.46 4.15 7.69
CA ALA A 91 -3.85 3.92 6.38
C ALA A 91 -2.71 4.92 6.12
N GLY A 92 -2.89 6.20 6.45
CA GLY A 92 -1.87 7.23 6.30
C GLY A 92 -0.64 6.94 7.15
N LEU A 93 -0.83 6.58 8.43
CA LEU A 93 0.27 6.24 9.33
C LEU A 93 1.05 5.01 8.85
N THR A 94 0.34 3.96 8.43
CA THR A 94 0.98 2.71 7.98
C THR A 94 1.63 2.85 6.61
N SER A 95 1.04 3.64 5.71
CA SER A 95 1.65 4.03 4.43
C SER A 95 2.89 4.88 4.64
N ALA A 96 2.90 5.78 5.64
CA ALA A 96 4.08 6.57 5.99
C ALA A 96 5.23 5.68 6.49
N ILE A 97 4.94 4.68 7.34
CA ILE A 97 5.93 3.68 7.76
C ILE A 97 6.52 2.95 6.55
N LEU A 98 5.66 2.48 5.64
CA LEU A 98 6.10 1.81 4.41
C LEU A 98 6.96 2.73 3.55
N THR A 99 6.57 3.98 3.41
CA THR A 99 7.31 5.01 2.65
C THR A 99 8.72 5.22 3.21
N VAL A 100 8.85 5.32 4.54
CA VAL A 100 10.16 5.43 5.20
C VAL A 100 11.05 4.23 4.87
N ILE A 101 10.48 3.02 4.90
CA ILE A 101 11.21 1.79 4.56
C ILE A 101 11.70 1.83 3.11
N PHE A 102 10.86 2.27 2.16
CA PHE A 102 11.24 2.37 0.75
C PHE A 102 12.36 3.38 0.52
N VAL A 103 12.28 4.54 1.17
CA VAL A 103 13.30 5.58 1.05
C VAL A 103 14.63 5.08 1.63
N ILE A 104 14.61 4.45 2.81
CA ILE A 104 15.81 3.83 3.39
C ILE A 104 16.37 2.75 2.45
N GLY A 105 15.51 1.88 1.92
CA GLY A 105 15.90 0.85 0.95
C GLY A 105 16.56 1.43 -0.30
N GLY A 106 16.03 2.52 -0.86
CA GLY A 106 16.60 3.19 -2.01
C GLY A 106 17.97 3.83 -1.73
N PHE A 107 18.18 4.37 -0.53
CA PHE A 107 19.51 4.85 -0.11
C PHE A 107 20.51 3.71 0.03
N ILE A 108 20.09 2.56 0.59
CA ILE A 108 20.93 1.36 0.70
C ILE A 108 21.32 0.86 -0.69
N GLU A 109 20.38 0.81 -1.64
CA GLU A 109 20.65 0.40 -3.01
C GLU A 109 21.64 1.31 -3.72
N LYS A 110 21.52 2.62 -3.52
CA LYS A 110 22.47 3.59 -4.07
C LYS A 110 23.87 3.41 -3.47
N ALA A 111 23.97 3.08 -2.19
CA ALA A 111 25.24 2.83 -1.51
C ALA A 111 25.88 1.48 -1.90
N THR A 112 25.07 0.49 -2.28
CA THR A 112 25.50 -0.89 -2.56
C THR A 112 25.58 -1.23 -4.06
N ASN A 113 25.39 -0.24 -4.93
CA ASN A 113 25.29 -0.43 -6.39
C ASN A 113 24.26 -1.51 -6.76
N GLY A 114 23.06 -1.40 -6.18
CA GLY A 114 21.94 -2.31 -6.47
C GLY A 114 22.11 -3.69 -5.87
N TRP A 115 22.23 -3.75 -4.53
CA TRP A 115 22.39 -4.99 -3.75
C TRP A 115 23.59 -5.85 -4.18
N GLY A 116 24.62 -5.26 -4.79
CA GLY A 116 25.79 -5.98 -5.31
C GLY A 116 25.53 -6.82 -6.56
N VAL A 117 24.33 -6.76 -7.15
CA VAL A 117 23.93 -7.50 -8.36
C VAL A 117 23.49 -6.58 -9.50
N ASN A 118 23.80 -5.28 -9.40
CA ASN A 118 23.36 -4.24 -10.32
C ASN A 118 21.82 -4.20 -10.48
N GLY A 119 21.10 -4.46 -9.37
CA GLY A 119 19.65 -4.55 -9.33
C GLY A 119 19.00 -3.55 -8.39
N TYR A 120 18.04 -2.79 -8.89
CA TYR A 120 17.37 -1.71 -8.16
C TYR A 120 15.90 -2.02 -7.92
N PHE A 121 15.55 -2.28 -6.66
CA PHE A 121 14.21 -2.68 -6.23
C PHE A 121 13.43 -1.47 -5.69
N PHE A 122 14.07 -0.63 -4.90
CA PHE A 122 13.50 0.58 -4.28
C PHE A 122 13.85 1.87 -5.05
N TYR A 123 15.03 1.91 -5.67
CA TYR A 123 15.58 3.06 -6.38
C TYR A 123 15.24 3.01 -7.87
N LEU A 124 14.03 3.43 -8.22
CA LEU A 124 13.61 3.59 -9.61
C LEU A 124 13.95 5.01 -10.10
N ASP A 125 14.76 5.13 -11.16
CA ASP A 125 15.28 6.44 -11.61
C ASP A 125 14.17 7.47 -11.87
N TRP A 126 13.05 7.06 -12.45
CA TRP A 126 11.91 7.94 -12.73
C TRP A 126 11.18 8.42 -11.47
N ILE A 127 11.27 7.70 -10.35
CA ILE A 127 10.71 8.12 -9.06
C ILE A 127 11.69 9.05 -8.34
N TRP A 128 12.99 8.78 -8.48
CA TRP A 128 14.04 9.44 -7.73
C TRP A 128 14.68 10.64 -8.46
N SER A 129 14.34 10.86 -9.73
CA SER A 129 14.89 11.95 -10.56
C SER A 129 14.72 13.34 -9.93
N SER A 130 13.62 13.55 -9.20
CA SER A 130 13.28 14.81 -8.55
C SER A 130 13.74 14.87 -7.07
N GLY A 131 14.51 13.88 -6.62
CA GLY A 131 15.05 13.79 -5.27
C GLY A 131 14.22 12.94 -4.29
N PRO A 132 14.81 12.61 -3.13
CA PRO A 132 14.25 11.64 -2.18
C PRO A 132 12.93 12.08 -1.54
N VAL A 133 12.73 13.39 -1.35
CA VAL A 133 11.49 13.93 -0.76
C VAL A 133 10.32 13.75 -1.73
N VAL A 134 10.54 13.99 -3.03
CA VAL A 134 9.53 13.78 -4.06
C VAL A 134 9.23 12.29 -4.21
N ALA A 135 10.26 11.44 -4.20
CA ALA A 135 10.10 9.99 -4.17
C ALA A 135 9.23 9.53 -2.99
N ALA A 136 9.51 10.02 -1.78
CA ALA A 136 8.72 9.71 -0.59
C ALA A 136 7.26 10.16 -0.73
N ALA A 137 7.03 11.37 -1.22
CA ALA A 137 5.68 11.89 -1.45
C ALA A 137 4.91 11.04 -2.47
N LEU A 138 5.56 10.64 -3.57
CA LEU A 138 4.95 9.78 -4.59
C LEU A 138 4.60 8.39 -4.04
N ILE A 139 5.50 7.76 -3.29
CA ILE A 139 5.27 6.44 -2.69
C ILE A 139 4.10 6.49 -1.68
N LEU A 140 4.09 7.52 -0.82
CA LEU A 140 3.01 7.75 0.14
C LEU A 140 1.68 7.97 -0.58
N PHE A 141 1.68 8.83 -1.60
CA PHE A 141 0.51 9.12 -2.41
C PHE A 141 -0.02 7.86 -3.09
N MET A 142 0.82 7.10 -3.80
CA MET A 142 0.41 5.87 -4.47
C MET A 142 -0.16 4.85 -3.49
N THR A 143 0.51 4.61 -2.36
CA THR A 143 0.03 3.65 -1.34
C THR A 143 -1.34 4.07 -0.79
N MET A 144 -1.53 5.36 -0.51
CA MET A 144 -2.82 5.90 -0.08
C MET A 144 -3.89 5.79 -1.17
N THR A 145 -3.54 6.04 -2.43
CA THR A 145 -4.47 5.85 -3.56
C THR A 145 -4.93 4.41 -3.65
N PHE A 146 -4.03 3.42 -3.53
CA PHE A 146 -4.43 2.00 -3.51
C PHE A 146 -5.42 1.70 -2.39
N PHE A 147 -5.13 2.15 -1.16
CA PHE A 147 -6.04 1.98 -0.04
C PHE A 147 -7.41 2.64 -0.30
N VAL A 148 -7.43 3.91 -0.70
CA VAL A 148 -8.65 4.67 -0.94
C VAL A 148 -9.47 4.06 -2.08
N THR A 149 -8.83 3.62 -3.17
CA THR A 149 -9.52 2.96 -4.27
C THR A 149 -10.15 1.64 -3.82
N GLY A 150 -9.42 0.81 -3.08
CA GLY A 150 -9.98 -0.43 -2.52
C GLY A 150 -11.16 -0.16 -1.58
N PHE A 151 -11.02 0.85 -0.72
CA PHE A 151 -12.08 1.29 0.19
C PHE A 151 -13.32 1.82 -0.56
N ALA A 152 -13.12 2.61 -1.61
CA ALA A 152 -14.19 3.16 -2.45
C ALA A 152 -14.93 2.06 -3.21
N ILE A 153 -14.19 1.12 -3.83
CA ILE A 153 -14.76 -0.04 -4.52
C ILE A 153 -15.61 -0.86 -3.55
N ALA A 154 -15.10 -1.17 -2.36
CA ALA A 154 -15.85 -1.91 -1.36
C ALA A 154 -17.09 -1.15 -0.86
N THR A 155 -17.01 0.17 -0.77
CA THR A 155 -18.16 1.03 -0.42
C THR A 155 -19.26 0.94 -1.48
N ILE A 156 -18.91 1.08 -2.76
CA ILE A 156 -19.84 0.94 -3.89
C ILE A 156 -20.46 -0.45 -3.90
N TYR A 157 -19.62 -1.49 -3.80
CA TYR A 157 -20.04 -2.88 -3.78
C TYR A 157 -21.04 -3.16 -2.66
N LYS A 158 -20.76 -2.71 -1.44
CA LYS A 158 -21.63 -2.95 -0.28
C LYS A 158 -22.93 -2.15 -0.34
N ARG A 159 -22.95 -1.00 -1.03
CA ARG A 159 -24.12 -0.13 -1.12
C ARG A 159 -25.04 -0.46 -2.29
N PHE A 160 -24.46 -0.73 -3.45
CA PHE A 160 -25.19 -0.85 -4.73
C PHE A 160 -25.08 -2.24 -5.36
N GLY A 161 -24.30 -3.14 -4.77
CA GLY A 161 -24.13 -4.50 -5.26
C GLY A 161 -23.10 -4.63 -6.40
N PRO A 162 -22.86 -5.88 -6.84
CA PRO A 162 -21.84 -6.19 -7.84
C PRO A 162 -22.14 -5.59 -9.22
N THR A 163 -23.39 -5.63 -9.67
CA THR A 163 -23.78 -5.16 -11.00
C THR A 163 -23.43 -3.69 -11.22
N VAL A 164 -23.75 -2.83 -10.25
CA VAL A 164 -23.45 -1.39 -10.34
C VAL A 164 -21.94 -1.16 -10.32
N LEU A 165 -21.20 -1.88 -9.47
CA LEU A 165 -19.74 -1.81 -9.47
C LEU A 165 -19.18 -2.18 -10.85
N THR A 166 -19.63 -3.29 -11.43
CA THR A 166 -19.18 -3.74 -12.75
C THR A 166 -19.46 -2.70 -13.83
N VAL A 167 -20.67 -2.11 -13.86
CA VAL A 167 -21.01 -1.06 -14.82
C VAL A 167 -20.09 0.16 -14.66
N ILE A 168 -19.80 0.58 -13.43
CA ILE A 168 -18.88 1.70 -13.17
C ILE A 168 -17.46 1.36 -13.65
N LEU A 169 -16.95 0.16 -13.34
CA LEU A 169 -15.61 -0.26 -13.75
C LEU A 169 -15.47 -0.38 -15.27
N VAL A 170 -16.47 -0.94 -15.95
CA VAL A 170 -16.52 -1.00 -17.42
C VAL A 170 -16.60 0.41 -18.00
N GLY A 171 -17.46 1.28 -17.45
CA GLY A 171 -17.57 2.67 -17.89
C GLY A 171 -16.25 3.44 -17.75
N LEU A 172 -15.55 3.29 -16.63
CA LEU A 172 -14.23 3.87 -16.43
C LEU A 172 -13.19 3.31 -17.41
N GLY A 173 -13.21 2.00 -17.65
CA GLY A 173 -12.30 1.35 -18.60
C GLY A 173 -12.52 1.78 -20.06
N LEU A 174 -13.73 2.19 -20.43
CA LEU A 174 -14.04 2.73 -21.76
C LEU A 174 -13.64 4.21 -21.93
N LEU A 175 -13.46 4.94 -20.82
CA LEU A 175 -13.10 6.36 -20.84
C LEU A 175 -11.59 6.61 -20.82
N LEU A 176 -10.80 5.62 -20.40
CA LEU A 176 -9.33 5.65 -20.36
C LEU A 176 -8.72 5.10 -21.64
#